data_AF-A0A074MUS8-F1
#
_entry.id   AF-A0A074MUS8-F1
#
_cell.length_a   1.000
_cell.length_b   1.000
_cell.length_c   1.000
_cell.angle_alpha   90.00
_cell.angle_beta   90.00
_cell.angle_gamma   90.00
#
_symmetry.space_group_name_H-M   'P 1'
#
loop_
_entity.id
_entity.type
_entity.pdbx_description
1 polymer ?
#
loop_
_entity_poly.entity_id
_entity_poly.type
_entity_poly.pdbx_seq_one_letter_code
_entity_poly.pdbx_strand_id
1 'polypeptide(L)'
;MSIRSWIKTALLKQGWIIVRAPIDDKERTAQLVELLVEENADGRSRRHTLGPWLWYERPVLDRFEGHDCGLTVEGPIYQSRDGTGYPLGSQLRTEFGWLDLTPEETNLLADEVRTAIDHALLRWFTCTDMAERQLPSRQSRERYFDDDFARNLIRSATPPTAQREEVCDG
;
A
#
# COMPACT_ATOMS: atom_id res chain seq x y z
N MET A 1 -32.39 -2.59 -22.77
CA MET A 1 -31.78 -2.02 -21.53
C MET A 1 -30.49 -2.76 -21.24
N SER A 2 -29.39 -2.07 -20.91
CA SER A 2 -28.10 -2.73 -20.66
C SER A 2 -27.99 -3.22 -19.21
N ILE A 3 -27.23 -4.31 -19.00
CA ILE A 3 -26.91 -4.88 -17.68
C ILE A 3 -26.43 -3.80 -16.69
N ARG A 4 -25.64 -2.84 -17.20
CA ARG A 4 -25.16 -1.67 -16.47
C ARG A 4 -26.29 -0.80 -15.88
N SER A 5 -27.39 -0.64 -16.61
CA SER A 5 -28.56 0.12 -16.14
C SER A 5 -29.28 -0.60 -15.01
N TRP A 6 -29.31 -1.94 -15.05
CA TRP A 6 -29.98 -2.76 -14.05
C TRP A 6 -29.22 -2.76 -12.72
N ILE A 7 -27.90 -2.95 -12.78
CA ILE A 7 -27.01 -2.92 -11.62
C ILE A 7 -27.06 -1.55 -10.92
N LYS A 8 -27.01 -0.46 -11.70
CA LYS A 8 -27.09 0.91 -11.16
C LYS A 8 -28.40 1.14 -10.39
N THR A 9 -29.53 0.68 -10.92
CA THR A 9 -30.84 0.83 -10.29
C THR A 9 -30.96 -0.01 -9.01
N ALA A 10 -30.42 -1.23 -9.01
CA ALA A 10 -30.42 -2.10 -7.84
C ALA A 10 -29.61 -1.52 -6.67
N LEU A 11 -28.43 -0.97 -6.96
CA LEU A 11 -27.53 -0.37 -5.97
C LEU A 11 -28.12 0.92 -5.36
N LEU A 12 -28.72 1.78 -6.20
CA LEU A 12 -29.42 2.98 -5.71
C LEU A 12 -30.61 2.63 -4.79
N LYS A 13 -31.34 1.56 -5.10
CA LYS A 13 -32.48 1.11 -4.28
C LYS A 13 -32.06 0.61 -2.90
N GLN A 14 -30.82 0.16 -2.73
CA GLN A 14 -30.26 -0.25 -1.44
C GLN A 14 -29.58 0.88 -0.67
N GLY A 15 -29.68 2.14 -1.13
CA GLY A 15 -29.08 3.29 -0.46
C GLY A 15 -27.58 3.49 -0.76
N TRP A 16 -27.02 2.74 -1.71
CA TRP A 16 -25.62 2.90 -2.10
C TRP A 16 -25.50 4.07 -3.07
N ILE A 17 -24.85 5.14 -2.63
CA ILE A 17 -24.54 6.28 -3.48
C ILE A 17 -23.36 5.89 -4.38
N ILE A 18 -23.63 5.50 -5.63
CA ILE A 18 -22.59 5.45 -6.66
C ILE A 18 -22.31 6.89 -7.07
N VAL A 19 -21.43 7.56 -6.32
CA VAL A 19 -20.88 8.85 -6.73
C VAL A 19 -20.09 8.58 -8.00
N ARG A 20 -20.56 9.08 -9.14
CA ARG A 20 -19.68 9.24 -10.29
C ARG A 20 -18.58 10.19 -9.85
N ALA A 21 -17.33 9.75 -10.00
CA ALA A 21 -16.16 10.62 -10.12
C ALA A 21 -16.56 11.91 -10.85
N PRO A 22 -16.45 13.09 -10.21
CA PRO A 22 -16.77 14.37 -10.84
C PRO A 22 -16.06 14.54 -12.18
N ILE A 23 -16.61 15.35 -13.08
CA ILE A 23 -16.06 15.58 -14.44
C ILE A 23 -14.60 16.09 -14.42
N ASP A 24 -14.16 16.69 -13.32
CA ASP A 24 -12.79 17.13 -13.03
C ASP A 24 -11.78 15.96 -12.90
N ASP A 25 -12.27 14.72 -12.78
CA ASP A 25 -11.43 13.53 -12.70
C ASP A 25 -10.93 13.06 -14.08
N LYS A 26 -11.45 13.57 -15.21
CA LYS A 26 -11.02 13.06 -16.53
C LYS A 26 -9.56 13.42 -16.82
N GLU A 27 -9.18 14.66 -16.58
CA GLU A 27 -7.82 15.14 -16.83
C GLU A 27 -6.84 14.54 -15.80
N ARG A 28 -7.25 14.47 -14.54
CA ARG A 28 -6.50 13.79 -13.47
C ARG A 28 -6.32 12.30 -13.75
N THR A 29 -7.36 11.63 -14.25
CA THR A 29 -7.30 10.22 -14.66
C THR A 29 -6.36 10.05 -15.85
N ALA A 30 -6.40 10.95 -16.84
CA ALA A 30 -5.48 10.92 -17.98
C ALA A 30 -4.02 11.05 -17.53
N GLN A 31 -3.71 12.01 -16.65
CA GLN A 31 -2.38 12.18 -16.06
C GLN A 31 -1.92 10.94 -15.28
N LEU A 32 -2.83 10.34 -14.49
CA LEU A 32 -2.52 9.09 -13.79
C LEU A 32 -2.22 7.95 -14.77
N VAL A 33 -2.99 7.83 -15.85
CA VAL A 33 -2.76 6.83 -16.90
C VAL A 33 -1.40 7.06 -17.56
N GLU A 34 -1.05 8.30 -17.89
CA GLU A 34 0.26 8.65 -18.45
C GLU A 34 1.41 8.18 -17.53
N LEU A 35 1.33 8.50 -16.23
CA LEU A 35 2.32 8.06 -15.23
C LEU A 35 2.41 6.53 -15.10
N LEU A 36 1.30 5.83 -15.33
CA LEU A 36 1.22 4.37 -15.25
C LEU A 36 1.72 3.68 -16.51
N VAL A 37 1.66 4.31 -17.68
CA VAL A 37 2.16 3.71 -18.93
C VAL A 37 3.62 4.05 -19.21
N GLU A 38 4.26 4.91 -18.43
CA GLU A 38 5.70 5.18 -18.52
C GLU A 38 6.51 3.86 -18.55
N GLU A 39 7.37 3.72 -19.55
CA GLU A 39 8.25 2.55 -19.74
C GLU A 39 9.59 2.70 -19.02
N ASN A 40 9.58 3.32 -17.84
CA ASN A 40 10.75 3.53 -17.00
C ASN A 40 10.62 2.76 -15.65
N ALA A 41 11.62 2.88 -14.80
CA ALA A 41 11.62 2.23 -13.48
C ALA A 41 10.49 2.71 -12.57
N ASP A 42 10.10 3.98 -12.67
CA ASP A 42 9.03 4.57 -11.89
C ASP A 42 7.67 4.03 -12.34
N GLY A 43 7.40 4.00 -13.65
CA GLY A 43 6.19 3.41 -14.22
C GLY A 43 6.04 1.93 -13.87
N ARG A 44 7.14 1.14 -13.92
CA ARG A 44 7.14 -0.25 -13.42
C ARG A 44 6.79 -0.33 -11.93
N SER A 45 7.40 0.52 -11.10
CA SER A 45 7.15 0.57 -9.66
C SER A 45 5.69 0.95 -9.34
N ARG A 46 5.12 1.92 -10.05
CA ARG A 46 3.70 2.33 -9.91
C ARG A 46 2.75 1.22 -10.32
N ARG A 47 2.98 0.57 -11.46
CA ARG A 47 2.16 -0.59 -11.89
C ARG A 47 2.25 -1.74 -10.90
N HIS A 48 3.44 -1.99 -10.35
CA HIS A 48 3.63 -3.01 -9.31
C HIS A 48 2.81 -2.70 -8.04
N THR A 49 2.79 -1.44 -7.60
CA THR A 49 2.00 -1.03 -6.42
C THR A 49 0.49 -1.17 -6.63
N LEU A 50 0.01 -1.03 -7.87
CA LEU A 50 -1.41 -1.20 -8.21
C LEU A 50 -1.80 -2.63 -8.56
N GLY A 51 -0.85 -3.51 -8.90
CA GLY A 51 -1.12 -4.89 -9.30
C GLY A 51 -2.09 -5.64 -8.36
N PRO A 52 -1.89 -5.58 -7.03
CA PRO A 52 -2.79 -6.24 -6.09
C PRO A 52 -4.24 -5.74 -6.15
N TRP A 53 -4.48 -4.47 -6.48
CA TRP A 53 -5.83 -3.88 -6.47
C TRP A 53 -6.75 -4.49 -7.53
N LEU A 54 -6.18 -5.11 -8.57
CA LEU A 54 -6.92 -5.78 -9.63
C LEU A 54 -7.26 -7.24 -9.31
N TRP A 55 -6.71 -7.79 -8.23
CA TRP A 55 -6.89 -9.19 -7.86
C TRP A 55 -8.03 -9.43 -6.87
N TYR A 56 -8.45 -8.41 -6.13
CA TYR A 56 -9.45 -8.56 -5.08
C TYR A 56 -10.86 -8.25 -5.60
N GLU A 57 -11.82 -9.10 -5.23
CA GLU A 57 -13.24 -8.90 -5.57
C GLU A 57 -13.86 -7.72 -4.80
N ARG A 58 -13.25 -7.35 -3.66
CA ARG A 58 -13.68 -6.28 -2.78
C ARG A 58 -12.68 -5.12 -2.79
N PRO A 59 -13.13 -3.87 -2.53
CA PRO A 59 -12.22 -2.74 -2.38
C PRO A 59 -11.21 -3.00 -1.24
N VAL A 60 -9.93 -2.80 -1.51
CA VAL A 60 -8.89 -2.85 -0.47
C VAL A 60 -8.89 -1.51 0.28
N LEU A 61 -9.13 -1.56 1.58
CA LEU A 61 -9.10 -0.39 2.45
C LEU A 61 -7.69 -0.11 2.95
N ASP A 62 -7.02 -1.15 3.44
CA ASP A 62 -5.65 -1.10 3.96
C ASP A 62 -4.87 -2.34 3.57
N ARG A 63 -3.56 -2.19 3.51
CA ARG A 63 -2.63 -3.30 3.29
C ARG A 63 -1.42 -3.15 4.19
N PHE A 64 -1.15 -4.19 4.97
CA PHE A 64 0.03 -4.29 5.81
C PHE A 64 0.91 -5.40 5.26
N GLU A 65 2.15 -5.11 4.90
CA GLU A 65 3.10 -6.10 4.39
C GLU A 65 4.31 -6.19 5.33
N GLY A 66 4.55 -7.38 5.84
CA GLY A 66 5.83 -7.80 6.39
C GLY A 66 6.70 -8.46 5.31
N HIS A 67 7.79 -9.09 5.73
CA HIS A 67 8.65 -9.84 4.81
C HIS A 67 7.95 -11.10 4.28
N ASP A 68 7.36 -11.89 5.18
CA ASP A 68 6.78 -13.20 4.88
C ASP A 68 5.26 -13.26 5.06
N CYS A 69 4.68 -12.22 5.64
CA CYS A 69 3.24 -12.13 5.91
C CYS A 69 2.64 -10.84 5.36
N GLY A 70 1.35 -10.88 5.06
CA GLY A 70 0.62 -9.70 4.63
C GLY A 70 -0.85 -9.78 5.04
N LEU A 71 -1.42 -8.64 5.43
CA LEU A 71 -2.83 -8.50 5.77
C LEU A 71 -3.48 -7.53 4.77
N THR A 72 -4.51 -8.00 4.08
CA THR A 72 -5.32 -7.18 3.18
C THR A 72 -6.68 -6.93 3.80
N VAL A 73 -6.95 -5.70 4.23
CA VAL A 73 -8.23 -5.30 4.83
C VAL A 73 -9.22 -4.93 3.73
N GLU A 74 -10.37 -5.57 3.73
CA GLU A 74 -11.36 -5.47 2.67
C GLU A 74 -12.58 -4.66 3.11
N GLY A 75 -13.05 -3.80 2.21
CA GLY A 75 -14.21 -2.94 2.42
C GLY A 75 -15.46 -3.40 1.69
N PRO A 76 -16.50 -2.54 1.67
CA PRO A 76 -16.56 -1.21 2.31
C PRO A 76 -16.59 -1.25 3.85
N ILE A 77 -16.42 -0.08 4.48
CA ILE A 77 -16.63 0.07 5.93
C ILE A 77 -18.13 0.09 6.22
N TYR A 78 -18.58 -0.76 7.14
CA TYR A 78 -19.93 -0.76 7.68
C TYR A 78 -19.94 -0.12 9.07
N GLN A 79 -20.88 0.80 9.33
CA GLN A 79 -21.03 1.42 10.64
C GLN A 79 -21.93 0.56 11.54
N SER A 80 -21.42 0.18 12.71
CA SER A 80 -22.22 -0.46 13.75
C SER A 80 -23.11 0.56 14.47
N ARG A 81 -24.02 0.07 15.33
CA ARG A 81 -25.03 0.89 16.02
C ARG A 81 -24.44 1.91 17.01
N ASP A 82 -23.25 1.65 17.50
CA ASP A 82 -22.46 2.53 18.38
C ASP A 82 -21.60 3.55 17.58
N GLY A 83 -21.66 3.51 16.24
CA GLY A 83 -20.90 4.40 15.35
C GLY A 83 -19.50 3.90 14.97
N THR A 84 -19.07 2.74 15.49
CA THR A 84 -17.78 2.14 15.14
C THR A 84 -17.79 1.65 13.69
N GLY A 85 -16.70 1.89 12.94
CA GLY A 85 -16.54 1.40 11.57
C GLY A 85 -15.90 0.02 11.55
N TYR A 86 -16.51 -0.93 10.84
CA TYR A 86 -15.96 -2.27 10.62
C TYR A 86 -15.70 -2.52 9.12
N PRO A 87 -14.49 -2.95 8.73
CA PRO A 87 -14.28 -3.52 7.40
C PRO A 87 -15.11 -4.82 7.25
N LEU A 88 -15.33 -5.27 6.02
CA LEU A 88 -16.08 -6.51 5.76
C LEU A 88 -15.32 -7.79 6.12
N GLY A 89 -14.02 -7.67 6.33
CA GLY A 89 -13.13 -8.77 6.65
C GLY A 89 -11.73 -8.48 6.14
N SER A 90 -10.87 -9.49 6.17
CA SER A 90 -9.53 -9.39 5.60
C SER A 90 -9.01 -10.75 5.19
N GLN A 91 -7.98 -10.73 4.35
CA GLN A 91 -7.21 -11.91 4.03
C GLN A 91 -5.81 -11.77 4.64
N LEU A 92 -5.49 -12.67 5.57
CA LEU A 92 -4.14 -12.86 6.06
C LEU A 92 -3.43 -13.86 5.14
N ARG A 93 -2.23 -13.49 4.70
CA ARG A 93 -1.34 -14.31 3.91
C ARG A 93 -0.05 -14.54 4.68
N THR A 94 0.46 -15.76 4.65
CA THR A 94 1.80 -16.14 5.12
C THR A 94 2.46 -17.05 4.09
N GLU A 95 3.72 -17.43 4.32
CA GLU A 95 4.38 -18.49 3.54
C GLU A 95 3.65 -19.84 3.62
N PHE A 96 2.87 -20.08 4.69
CA PHE A 96 2.16 -21.33 4.94
C PHE A 96 0.75 -21.38 4.35
N GLY A 97 0.20 -20.24 3.90
CA GLY A 97 -1.13 -20.19 3.29
C GLY A 97 -1.90 -18.91 3.57
N TRP A 98 -3.22 -19.02 3.37
CA TRP A 98 -4.17 -17.91 3.45
C TRP A 98 -5.23 -18.20 4.50
N LEU A 99 -5.67 -17.15 5.19
CA LEU A 99 -6.74 -17.19 6.18
C LEU A 99 -7.67 -15.99 5.99
N ASP A 100 -8.95 -16.27 5.76
CA ASP A 100 -9.99 -15.24 5.75
C ASP A 100 -10.39 -14.92 7.20
N LEU A 101 -10.46 -13.64 7.53
CA LEU A 101 -10.82 -13.13 8.84
C LEU A 101 -12.20 -12.48 8.82
N THR A 102 -12.93 -12.65 9.91
CA THR A 102 -14.20 -11.97 10.14
C THR A 102 -13.99 -10.45 10.32
N PRO A 103 -15.04 -9.62 10.18
CA PRO A 103 -14.98 -8.18 10.48
C PRO A 103 -14.38 -7.84 11.85
N GLU A 104 -14.73 -8.61 12.89
CA GLU A 104 -14.27 -8.38 14.27
C GLU A 104 -12.78 -8.69 14.41
N GLU A 105 -12.35 -9.88 13.97
CA GLU A 105 -10.93 -10.27 13.96
C GLU A 105 -10.09 -9.31 13.13
N THR A 106 -10.62 -8.85 11.99
CA THR A 106 -9.96 -7.87 11.13
C THR A 106 -9.72 -6.56 11.86
N ASN A 107 -10.71 -6.05 12.59
CA ASN A 107 -10.55 -4.80 13.32
C ASN A 107 -9.53 -4.92 14.44
N LEU A 108 -9.58 -6.01 15.22
CA LEU A 108 -8.61 -6.29 16.27
C LEU A 108 -7.19 -6.37 15.71
N LEU A 109 -6.98 -7.19 14.68
CA LEU A 109 -5.66 -7.38 14.09
C LEU A 109 -5.15 -6.12 13.39
N ALA A 110 -6.01 -5.39 12.67
CA ALA A 110 -5.60 -4.15 12.02
C ALA A 110 -5.20 -3.07 13.03
N ASP A 111 -5.88 -2.99 14.18
CA ASP A 111 -5.51 -2.08 15.27
C ASP A 111 -4.17 -2.48 15.92
N GLU A 112 -3.97 -3.77 16.16
CA GLU A 112 -2.70 -4.30 16.68
C GLU A 112 -1.53 -3.99 15.73
N VAL A 113 -1.72 -4.23 14.43
CA VAL A 113 -0.69 -3.97 13.41
C VAL A 113 -0.39 -2.48 13.31
N ARG A 114 -1.40 -1.60 13.31
CA ARG A 114 -1.18 -0.14 13.32
C ARG A 114 -0.42 0.30 14.56
N THR A 115 -0.81 -0.18 15.73
CA THR A 115 -0.14 0.12 17.00
C THR A 115 1.33 -0.34 16.95
N ALA A 116 1.61 -1.52 16.40
CA ALA A 116 2.97 -2.02 16.24
C ALA A 116 3.81 -1.16 15.28
N ILE A 117 3.22 -0.72 14.16
CA ILE A 117 3.85 0.20 13.21
C ILE A 117 4.16 1.54 13.88
N ASP A 118 3.17 2.14 14.57
CA ASP A 118 3.34 3.42 15.26
C ASP A 118 4.44 3.35 16.30
N HIS A 119 4.48 2.28 17.10
CA HIS A 119 5.55 2.07 18.06
C HIS A 119 6.93 1.94 17.39
N ALA A 120 7.03 1.18 16.29
CA ALA A 120 8.29 1.04 15.57
C ALA A 120 8.78 2.39 15.00
N LEU A 121 7.88 3.14 14.37
CA LEU A 121 8.18 4.42 13.75
C LEU A 121 8.53 5.49 14.80
N LEU A 122 7.76 5.60 15.89
CA LEU A 122 8.03 6.56 16.95
C LEU A 122 9.34 6.27 17.68
N ARG A 123 9.69 4.99 17.88
CA ARG A 123 11.00 4.61 18.44
C ARG A 123 12.16 5.09 17.56
N TRP A 124 12.05 4.93 16.24
CA TRP A 124 13.05 5.46 15.31
C TRP A 124 13.08 6.99 15.30
N PHE A 125 11.91 7.62 15.29
CA PHE A 125 11.78 9.07 15.27
C PHE A 125 12.45 9.70 16.50
N THR A 126 12.27 9.10 17.68
CA THR A 126 12.80 9.60 18.96
C THR A 126 14.26 9.21 19.24
N CYS A 127 14.91 8.44 18.37
CA CYS A 127 16.33 8.12 18.51
C CYS A 127 17.19 9.38 18.35
N THR A 128 18.22 9.56 19.18
CA THR A 128 19.04 10.79 19.26
C THR A 128 19.56 11.25 17.90
N ASP A 129 20.18 10.35 17.13
CA ASP A 129 20.74 10.67 15.81
C ASP A 129 19.67 11.08 14.79
N MET A 130 18.44 10.60 14.95
CA MET A 130 17.31 10.97 14.09
C MET A 130 16.67 12.27 14.55
N ALA A 131 16.58 12.49 15.86
CA ALA A 131 16.00 13.68 16.47
C ALA A 131 16.68 14.97 15.99
N GLU A 132 18.01 14.96 15.88
CA GLU A 132 18.78 16.11 15.36
C GLU A 132 18.51 16.42 13.88
N ARG A 133 18.03 15.43 13.12
CA ARG A 133 17.74 15.55 11.68
C ARG A 133 16.27 15.88 11.38
N GLN A 134 15.42 15.99 12.41
CA GLN A 134 14.00 16.25 12.23
C GLN A 134 13.76 17.68 11.72
N LEU A 135 12.76 17.81 10.85
CA LEU A 135 12.29 19.09 10.32
C LEU A 135 10.79 19.22 10.60
N PRO A 136 10.28 20.43 10.84
CA PRO A 136 8.89 20.66 11.25
C PRO A 136 7.86 20.37 10.15
N SER A 137 8.30 20.14 8.91
CA SER A 137 7.43 19.91 7.77
C SER A 137 8.06 18.93 6.78
N ARG A 138 7.20 18.37 5.91
CA ARG A 138 7.65 17.54 4.79
C ARG A 138 8.52 18.38 3.85
N GLN A 139 9.75 17.93 3.64
CA GLN A 139 10.66 18.57 2.70
C GLN A 139 10.31 18.20 1.25
N SER A 140 10.45 19.16 0.34
CA SER A 140 10.49 18.86 -1.09
C SER A 140 11.68 17.96 -1.39
N ARG A 141 11.53 17.06 -2.36
CA ARG A 141 12.64 16.25 -2.86
C ARG A 141 13.12 16.76 -4.21
N GLU A 142 14.40 17.03 -4.32
CA GLU A 142 15.05 17.36 -5.59
C GLU A 142 15.56 16.06 -6.21
N ARG A 143 14.65 15.33 -6.85
CA ARG A 143 14.87 13.96 -7.33
C ARG A 143 16.21 13.71 -8.00
N TYR A 144 16.64 14.61 -8.90
CA TYR A 144 17.90 14.44 -9.63
C TYR A 144 19.09 14.30 -8.67
N PHE A 145 19.14 15.12 -7.61
CA PHE A 145 20.21 15.09 -6.62
C PHE A 145 19.96 14.01 -5.56
N ASP A 146 18.74 13.92 -5.04
CA ASP A 146 18.40 12.99 -3.96
C ASP A 146 18.57 11.52 -4.40
N ASP A 147 18.15 11.18 -5.62
CA ASP A 147 18.23 9.80 -6.14
C ASP A 147 19.69 9.41 -6.42
N ASP A 148 20.53 10.32 -6.92
CA ASP A 148 21.96 10.05 -7.14
C ASP A 148 22.73 9.95 -5.83
N PHE A 149 22.45 10.85 -4.88
CA PHE A 149 23.00 10.78 -3.53
C PHE A 149 22.63 9.45 -2.84
N ALA A 150 21.36 9.05 -2.90
CA ALA A 150 20.89 7.77 -2.37
C ALA A 150 21.59 6.59 -3.03
N ARG A 151 21.77 6.61 -4.36
CA ARG A 151 22.51 5.57 -5.09
C ARG A 151 23.95 5.44 -4.59
N ASN A 152 24.63 6.55 -4.37
CA ASN A 152 26.01 6.56 -3.88
C ASN A 152 26.11 6.04 -2.43
N LEU A 153 25.16 6.41 -1.57
CA LEU A 153 25.05 5.86 -0.21
C LEU A 153 24.82 4.35 -0.22
N ILE A 154 23.89 3.86 -1.05
CA ILE A 154 23.61 2.42 -1.19
C ILE A 154 24.89 1.69 -1.61
N ARG A 155 25.57 2.16 -2.66
CA ARG A 155 26.85 1.56 -3.14
C ARG A 155 27.95 1.56 -2.07
N SER A 156 27.96 2.55 -1.19
CA SER A 156 28.93 2.63 -0.10
C SER A 156 28.58 1.66 1.04
N ALA A 157 27.29 1.40 1.25
CA ALA A 157 26.78 0.49 2.27
C ALA A 157 26.82 -0.99 1.82
N THR A 158 26.76 -1.26 0.52
CA THR A 158 26.86 -2.62 -0.06
C THR A 158 28.23 -2.82 -0.71
N PRO A 159 29.24 -3.34 0.01
CA PRO A 159 30.54 -3.64 -0.60
C PRO A 159 30.37 -4.61 -1.78
N PRO A 160 31.21 -4.49 -2.84
CA PRO A 160 31.13 -5.39 -3.97
C PRO A 160 31.27 -6.83 -3.48
N THR A 161 30.34 -7.68 -3.90
CA THR A 161 30.40 -9.12 -3.64
C THR A 161 31.72 -9.61 -4.23
N ALA A 162 32.69 -9.96 -3.39
CA ALA A 162 33.88 -10.65 -3.85
C ALA A 162 33.41 -11.92 -4.55
N GLN A 163 33.64 -12.01 -5.87
CA GLN A 163 33.49 -13.27 -6.57
C GLN A 163 34.47 -14.23 -5.88
N ARG A 164 33.94 -15.16 -5.08
CA ARG A 164 34.70 -16.33 -4.65
C ARG A 164 34.95 -17.10 -5.94
N GLU A 165 36.13 -16.91 -6.52
CA GLU A 165 36.71 -17.91 -7.41
C GLU A 165 36.83 -19.19 -6.58
N GLU A 166 35.91 -20.13 -6.78
CA GLU A 166 36.16 -21.53 -6.49
C GLU A 166 37.27 -21.98 -7.43
N VAL A 167 38.51 -21.78 -7.00
CA VAL A 167 39.64 -22.57 -7.49
C VAL A 167 39.45 -23.97 -6.91
N CYS A 168 38.82 -24.85 -7.69
CA CYS A 168 38.95 -26.29 -7.50
C CYS A 168 40.37 -26.69 -7.88
N ASP A 169 41.28 -26.66 -6.91
CA ASP A 169 42.59 -27.32 -6.98
C ASP A 169 42.56 -28.58 -6.11
N GLY A 170 42.84 -29.74 -6.74
CA GLY A 170 43.24 -30.98 -6.07
C GLY A 170 42.40 -32.21 -6.41
#